data_AF-A0A7C5PJ30-F1
#
_entry.id   AF-A0A7C5PJ30-F1
#
_cell.length_a   1.000
_cell.length_b   1.000
_cell.length_c   1.000
_cell.angle_alpha   90.00
_cell.angle_beta   90.00
_cell.angle_gamma   90.00
#
_symmetry.space_group_name_H-M   'P 1'
#
loop_
_entity.id
_entity.type
_entity.pdbx_description
1 polymer ?
#
loop_
_entity_poly.entity_id
_entity_poly.type
_entity_poly.pdbx_seq_one_letter_code
_entity_poly.pdbx_strand_id
1 'polypeptide(L)' 'FVLANGFSGHGLQQAPAVGRGLSEVIIYGQYRNLDMSELSYRRIISNTPFLEKAVI' A
#
# COMPACT_ATOMS: atom_id res chain seq x y z
N PHE A 1 13.99 4.41 -3.73
CA PHE A 1 12.88 4.59 -4.71
C PHE A 1 11.60 4.09 -4.06
N VAL A 2 10.48 4.80 -4.22
CA VAL A 2 9.19 4.49 -3.57
C VAL A 2 8.10 4.49 -4.63
N LEU A 3 7.16 3.54 -4.52
CA LEU A 3 6.01 3.40 -5.42
C LEU A 3 4.71 3.60 -4.64
N ALA A 4 3.85 4.45 -5.16
CA ALA A 4 2.48 4.65 -4.73
C ALA A 4 1.61 4.77 -5.99
N ASN A 5 1.10 3.65 -6.47
CA ASN A 5 0.37 3.53 -7.73
C ASN A 5 -0.71 2.45 -7.63
N GLY A 6 -1.47 2.24 -8.71
CA GLY A 6 -2.47 1.17 -8.77
C GLY A 6 -3.75 1.43 -7.96
N PHE A 7 -4.14 2.69 -7.76
CA PHE A 7 -5.31 3.06 -6.95
C PHE A 7 -6.67 2.88 -7.64
N SER A 8 -6.70 2.47 -8.91
CA SER A 8 -7.92 2.08 -9.63
C SER A 8 -9.12 3.04 -9.47
N GLY A 9 -8.87 4.36 -9.58
CA GLY A 9 -9.91 5.40 -9.50
C GLY A 9 -10.26 5.90 -8.09
N HIS A 10 -9.77 5.25 -7.03
CA HIS A 10 -10.12 5.56 -5.63
C HIS A 10 -8.99 6.24 -4.84
N GLY A 11 -7.94 6.69 -5.54
CA GLY A 11 -6.72 7.23 -4.92
C GLY A 11 -6.97 8.43 -4.01
N LEU A 12 -7.97 9.27 -4.31
CA LEU A 12 -8.32 10.41 -3.45
C LEU A 12 -8.79 9.96 -2.07
N GLN A 13 -9.63 8.93 -2.00
CA GLN A 13 -10.13 8.38 -0.73
C GLN A 13 -9.01 7.69 0.07
N GLN A 14 -8.06 7.06 -0.64
CA GLN A 14 -6.97 6.29 -0.04
C GLN A 14 -5.74 7.15 0.32
N ALA A 15 -5.62 8.37 -0.24
CA ALA A 15 -4.47 9.25 -0.09
C ALA A 15 -4.02 9.48 1.37
N PRO A 16 -4.91 9.68 2.36
CA PRO A 16 -4.49 9.88 3.75
C PRO A 16 -3.73 8.69 4.35
N ALA A 17 -4.21 7.47 4.11
CA ALA A 17 -3.59 6.24 4.60
C ALA A 17 -2.27 5.96 3.88
N VAL A 18 -2.27 6.08 2.56
CA VAL A 18 -1.09 5.84 1.70
C VAL A 18 0.02 6.84 2.04
N GLY A 19 -0.31 8.13 2.17
CA GLY A 19 0.67 9.17 2.51
C GLY A 19 1.32 8.94 3.87
N ARG A 20 0.54 8.50 4.87
CA ARG A 20 1.07 8.12 6.19
C ARG A 20 2.02 6.93 6.11
N GLY A 21 1.63 5.82 5.49
CA GLY A 21 2.52 4.66 5.48
C GLY A 21 3.76 4.87 4.61
N LEU A 22 3.66 5.62 3.51
CA LEU A 22 4.85 6.01 2.76
C LEU A 22 5.80 6.86 3.60
N SER A 23 5.30 7.85 4.35
CA SER A 23 6.16 8.68 5.20
C SER A 23 6.82 7.85 6.30
N GLU A 24 6.10 6.88 6.88
CA GLU A 24 6.67 5.95 7.88
C GLU A 24 7.78 5.08 7.29
N VAL A 25 7.59 4.51 6.10
CA VAL A 25 8.64 3.73 5.42
C VAL A 25 9.84 4.60 5.06
N ILE A 26 9.61 5.83 4.60
CA ILE A 26 10.69 6.77 4.23
C ILE A 26 11.51 7.17 5.46
N ILE A 27 10.85 7.48 6.58
CA ILE A 27 11.52 8.01 7.79
C ILE A 27 12.10 6.88 8.65
N TYR A 28 11.36 5.77 8.83
CA TYR A 28 11.68 4.71 9.79
C TYR A 28 12.06 3.38 9.15
N GLY A 29 11.98 3.25 7.83
CA GLY A 29 12.28 2.00 7.11
C GLY A 29 11.21 0.91 7.22
N GLN A 30 10.10 1.17 7.92
CA GLN A 30 9.02 0.21 8.16
C GLN A 30 7.69 0.92 8.45
N TYR A 31 6.58 0.22 8.21
CA TYR A 31 5.27 0.64 8.70
C TYR A 31 5.22 0.59 10.22
N ARG A 32 4.48 1.50 10.84
CA ARG A 32 4.31 1.57 12.30
C ARG A 32 2.86 1.61 12.73
N ASN A 33 2.04 2.46 12.10
CA ASN A 33 0.65 2.64 12.52
C ASN A 33 -0.33 1.85 11.66
N LEU A 34 -0.03 1.66 10.37
CA LEU A 34 -0.85 0.91 9.43
C LEU A 34 0.04 -0.03 8.64
N ASP A 35 -0.12 -1.33 8.84
CA ASP A 35 0.59 -2.32 8.05
C ASP A 35 -0.05 -2.42 6.66
N MET A 36 0.69 -1.99 5.64
CA MET A 36 0.33 -2.09 4.23
C MET A 36 1.27 -3.04 3.48
N SER A 37 1.89 -4.00 4.18
CA SER A 37 2.81 -4.98 3.60
C SER A 37 2.16 -5.83 2.51
N GLU A 38 0.86 -6.13 2.63
CA GLU A 38 0.07 -6.85 1.62
C GLU A 38 -0.04 -6.09 0.28
N LEU A 39 0.14 -4.77 0.27
CA LEU A 39 0.14 -3.94 -0.94
C LEU A 39 1.53 -3.85 -1.60
N SER A 40 2.55 -4.47 -1.01
CA SER A 40 3.92 -4.46 -1.52
C SER A 40 4.02 -5.10 -2.91
N TYR A 41 4.88 -4.54 -3.77
CA TYR A 41 5.22 -5.14 -5.07
C TYR A 41 5.75 -6.57 -4.95
N ARG A 42 6.28 -6.95 -3.77
CA ARG A 42 6.75 -8.33 -3.49
C ARG A 42 5.67 -9.37 -3.77
N ARG A 43 4.40 -9.05 -3.56
CA ARG A 43 3.25 -9.94 -3.83
C ARG A 43 3.18 -10.37 -5.29
N ILE A 44 3.68 -9.55 -6.21
CA ILE A 44 3.74 -9.87 -7.65
C ILE A 44 4.85 -10.87 -7.91
N ILE A 45 6.02 -10.67 -7.29
CA ILE A 45 7.18 -11.56 -7.43
C ILE A 45 6.89 -12.93 -6.82
N SER A 46 6.22 -12.95 -5.67
CA SER A 46 5.85 -14.19 -4.97
C SER A 46 4.54 -14.82 -5.46
N ASN A 47 3.90 -14.25 -6.50
CA ASN A 47 2.59 -14.66 -7.01
C ASN A 47 1.54 -14.84 -5.89
N THR A 48 1.54 -13.92 -4.92
CA THR A 48 0.62 -13.90 -3.78
C THR A 48 -0.47 -12.86 -4.06
N PRO A 49 -1.65 -13.27 -4.54
CA PRO A 49 -2.73 -12.32 -4.84
C PRO A 49 -3.27 -11.68 -3.55
N PHE A 50 -3.65 -10.41 -3.66
CA PHE A 50 -4.43 -9.72 -2.63
C PHE A 50 -5.88 -9.68 -3.09
N LEU A 51 -6.79 -10.31 -2.34
CA LEU A 51 -8.19 -10.42 -2.71
C LEU A 51 -9.00 -9.29 -2.07
N GLU A 52 -9.51 -8.38 -2.90
CA GLU A 52 -10.34 -7.26 -2.46
C GLU A 52 -11.77 -7.75 -2.14
N LYS A 53 -11.98 -8.24 -0.92
CA LYS A 53 -13.29 -8.77 -0.47
C LYS A 53 -14.35 -7.68 -0.22
N ALA A 54 -13.95 -6.42 -0.18
CA ALA A 54 -14.81 -5.28 0.17
C ALA A 54 -15.19 -4.41 -1.05
N VAL A 55 -14.81 -4.83 -2.25
CA VAL A 55 -15.19 -4.18 -3.52
C VAL A 55 -16.29 -5.03 -4.16
N ILE A 56 -17.48 -4.46 -4.35
CA ILE A 56 -18.66 -5.08 -4.98
C ILE A 56 -18.87 -4.44 -6.36
#